data_AF-A0A0D7B5K3-F1
#
_entry.id   AF-A0A0D7B5K3-F1
#
_cell.length_a   1.000
_cell.length_b   1.000
_cell.length_c   1.000
_cell.angle_alpha   90.00
_cell.angle_beta   90.00
_cell.angle_gamma   90.00
#
_symmetry.space_group_name_H-M   'P 1'
#
loop_
_entity.id
_entity.type
_entity.pdbx_description
1 polymer ?
#
loop_
_entity_poly.entity_id
_entity_poly.type
_entity_poly.pdbx_seq_one_letter_code
_entity_poly.pdbx_strand_id
1 'polypeptide(L)'
;MVNGPPTPPPTTDVEIQDATKEAEAESNAATASTPAPAPAAEPDAEPAPPQQPAPVEVQAATHIDAYQQAFTMSLASQIQAKQWDSLIRHAEYADLVGYDLPTRIFVIAPLILAYLIKDQVPAAKFALNRISTKLSRSPLAQSLLKLTAAVSDRNYREIYSRLSQVPLNGDVNGQVSAQFAEGMSTLVAAFGETFQMRTFILLSTAYSEISLSLAQSYLGMSQELLLKAAEEYGWKFDANNQILSPSAAALKGPSPEPATLGSFDFISNSVAQLEL
;
A
#
# COMPACT_ATOMS: atom_id res chain seq x y z
N MET A 1 0.27 -61.83 -5.86
CA MET A 1 0.45 -61.24 -7.20
C MET A 1 -0.86 -60.57 -7.57
N VAL A 2 -0.94 -59.25 -7.45
CA VAL A 2 -2.18 -58.48 -7.66
C VAL A 2 -1.88 -57.43 -8.74
N ASN A 3 -2.40 -57.68 -9.94
CA ASN A 3 -2.36 -56.75 -11.07
C ASN A 3 -3.44 -55.67 -10.86
N GLY A 4 -3.01 -54.45 -10.54
CA GLY A 4 -3.87 -53.26 -10.57
C GLY A 4 -4.08 -52.75 -12.01
N PRO A 5 -5.21 -52.08 -12.31
CA PRO A 5 -5.53 -51.58 -13.64
C PRO A 5 -4.62 -50.42 -14.06
N PRO A 6 -4.39 -50.23 -15.38
CA PRO A 6 -3.46 -49.23 -15.89
C PRO A 6 -4.01 -47.81 -15.69
N THR A 7 -3.15 -46.92 -15.21
CA THR A 7 -3.38 -45.47 -15.18
C THR A 7 -3.50 -44.92 -16.61
N PRO A 8 -4.43 -43.99 -16.88
CA PRO A 8 -4.55 -43.33 -18.18
C PRO A 8 -3.33 -42.43 -18.47
N PRO A 9 -3.02 -42.17 -19.76
CA PRO A 9 -1.90 -41.32 -20.15
C PRO A 9 -2.15 -39.85 -19.78
N PRO A 10 -1.08 -39.04 -19.62
CA PRO A 10 -1.19 -37.60 -19.42
C PRO A 10 -1.76 -36.92 -20.67
N THR A 11 -2.80 -36.12 -20.48
CA THR A 11 -3.38 -35.23 -21.49
C THR A 11 -2.35 -34.19 -21.93
N THR A 12 -2.13 -34.11 -23.23
CA THR A 12 -1.13 -33.27 -23.89
C THR A 12 -1.59 -31.80 -23.95
N ASP A 13 -0.67 -30.85 -23.79
CA ASP A 13 -0.89 -29.39 -23.76
C ASP A 13 -1.64 -28.79 -24.98
N VAL A 14 -1.88 -29.58 -26.02
CA VAL A 14 -2.61 -29.20 -27.23
C VAL A 14 -4.13 -29.15 -26.99
N GLU A 15 -4.66 -29.95 -26.06
CA GLU A 15 -6.12 -30.03 -25.81
C GLU A 15 -6.67 -28.81 -25.05
N ILE A 16 -5.80 -28.02 -24.39
CA ILE A 16 -6.20 -26.82 -23.63
C ILE A 16 -6.35 -25.58 -24.53
N GLN A 17 -5.71 -25.54 -25.71
CA GLN A 17 -5.75 -24.36 -26.58
C GLN A 17 -6.97 -24.29 -27.52
N ASP A 18 -7.68 -25.39 -27.74
CA ASP A 18 -8.85 -25.39 -28.64
C ASP A 18 -10.15 -24.88 -27.98
N ALA A 19 -10.24 -24.89 -26.65
CA ALA A 19 -11.44 -24.45 -25.92
C ALA A 19 -11.65 -22.91 -25.91
N THR A 20 -10.72 -22.12 -26.45
CA THR A 20 -10.79 -20.64 -26.39
C THR A 20 -11.13 -20.00 -27.74
N LYS A 21 -11.34 -20.79 -28.80
CA LYS A 21 -11.59 -20.26 -30.16
C LYS A 21 -13.05 -20.34 -30.62
N GLU A 22 -13.94 -20.88 -29.81
CA GLU A 22 -15.34 -21.14 -30.18
C GLU A 22 -16.37 -20.14 -29.60
N ALA A 23 -15.92 -19.05 -28.95
CA ALA A 23 -16.80 -18.08 -28.29
C ALA A 23 -17.01 -16.73 -29.02
N GLU A 24 -16.37 -16.47 -30.16
CA GLU A 24 -16.43 -15.16 -30.84
C GLU A 24 -17.12 -15.17 -32.23
N ALA A 25 -17.81 -16.25 -32.60
CA ALA A 25 -18.39 -16.39 -33.93
C ALA A 25 -19.92 -16.55 -33.96
N GLU A 26 -20.69 -15.93 -33.05
CA GLU A 26 -22.16 -15.98 -33.13
C GLU A 26 -22.84 -14.76 -32.47
N SER A 27 -22.77 -13.60 -33.13
CA SER A 27 -23.88 -12.63 -33.07
C SER A 27 -23.99 -11.85 -34.38
N ASN A 28 -24.48 -12.62 -35.34
CA ASN A 28 -25.24 -12.28 -36.54
C ASN A 28 -25.54 -10.80 -36.83
N ALA A 29 -25.10 -10.41 -38.02
CA ALA A 29 -25.56 -9.25 -38.77
C ALA A 29 -26.87 -9.56 -39.52
N ALA A 30 -27.49 -8.46 -39.98
CA ALA A 30 -28.41 -8.31 -41.11
C ALA A 30 -29.93 -8.39 -40.86
N THR A 31 -30.59 -7.25 -41.05
CA THR A 31 -31.47 -7.06 -42.21
C THR A 31 -31.72 -5.58 -42.49
N ALA A 32 -31.75 -5.23 -43.78
CA ALA A 32 -31.82 -3.89 -44.34
C ALA A 32 -33.18 -3.62 -45.03
N SER A 33 -33.48 -2.32 -45.21
CA SER A 33 -34.24 -1.68 -46.32
C SER A 33 -35.61 -1.02 -46.00
N THR A 34 -35.60 0.33 -45.94
CA THR A 34 -36.31 1.36 -46.78
C THR A 34 -37.81 1.15 -47.11
N PRO A 35 -38.75 2.17 -47.08
CA PRO A 35 -38.62 3.49 -47.74
C PRO A 35 -39.33 4.75 -47.12
N ALA A 36 -38.94 5.94 -47.61
CA ALA A 36 -39.68 7.23 -47.59
C ALA A 36 -40.73 7.26 -48.76
N PRO A 37 -41.64 8.26 -48.97
CA PRO A 37 -41.75 9.64 -48.40
C PRO A 37 -43.20 10.13 -48.08
N ALA A 38 -43.36 11.32 -47.45
CA ALA A 38 -44.31 12.41 -47.86
C ALA A 38 -44.41 13.56 -46.81
N PRO A 39 -44.78 14.81 -47.22
CA PRO A 39 -44.70 16.02 -46.40
C PRO A 39 -46.07 16.58 -45.92
N ALA A 40 -45.97 17.59 -45.03
CA ALA A 40 -46.93 18.67 -44.68
C ALA A 40 -47.89 18.45 -43.49
N ALA A 41 -47.68 19.22 -42.41
CA ALA A 41 -48.62 20.19 -41.84
C ALA A 41 -48.05 20.84 -40.55
N GLU A 42 -47.77 22.14 -40.58
CA GLU A 42 -48.02 23.05 -39.43
C GLU A 42 -49.52 23.45 -39.47
N PRO A 43 -50.15 24.06 -38.44
CA PRO A 43 -49.63 24.53 -37.15
C PRO A 43 -50.48 24.09 -35.94
N ASP A 44 -49.90 24.03 -34.75
CA ASP A 44 -50.64 24.43 -33.53
C ASP A 44 -49.64 24.89 -32.48
N ALA A 45 -49.80 26.16 -32.08
CA ALA A 45 -49.00 26.80 -31.05
C ALA A 45 -49.41 26.23 -29.69
N GLU A 46 -48.61 25.28 -29.20
CA GLU A 46 -48.74 24.74 -27.85
C GLU A 46 -48.25 25.82 -26.83
N PRO A 47 -49.04 26.14 -25.80
CA PRO A 47 -48.70 27.17 -24.82
C PRO A 47 -47.43 26.78 -24.07
N ALA A 48 -46.52 27.75 -23.94
CA ALA A 48 -45.25 27.61 -23.25
C ALA A 48 -45.42 26.91 -21.88
N PRO A 49 -44.68 25.83 -21.59
CA PRO A 49 -44.70 25.22 -20.27
C PRO A 49 -44.26 26.26 -19.22
N PRO A 50 -44.89 26.26 -18.02
CA PRO A 50 -44.55 27.19 -16.97
C PRO A 50 -43.04 27.08 -16.68
N GLN A 51 -42.36 28.23 -16.71
CA GLN A 51 -40.95 28.37 -16.36
C GLN A 51 -40.70 27.66 -15.03
N GLN A 52 -40.08 26.49 -15.12
CA GLN A 52 -39.62 25.73 -13.97
C GLN A 52 -38.64 26.65 -13.23
N PRO A 53 -38.89 27.00 -11.95
CA PRO A 53 -38.01 27.88 -11.21
C PRO A 53 -36.59 27.31 -11.29
N ALA A 54 -35.63 28.18 -11.65
CA ALA A 54 -34.23 27.82 -11.75
C ALA A 54 -33.84 26.97 -10.53
N PRO A 55 -33.15 25.82 -10.71
CA PRO A 55 -32.74 24.99 -9.59
C PRO A 55 -31.91 25.87 -8.66
N VAL A 56 -32.43 26.09 -7.46
CA VAL A 56 -31.69 26.74 -6.38
C VAL A 56 -30.44 25.90 -6.20
N GLU A 57 -29.27 26.45 -6.58
CA GLU A 57 -27.98 25.87 -6.24
C GLU A 57 -27.93 25.79 -4.71
N VAL A 58 -28.31 24.64 -4.18
CA VAL A 58 -28.10 24.30 -2.78
C VAL A 58 -26.59 24.21 -2.66
N GLN A 59 -25.97 25.28 -2.15
CA GLN A 59 -24.59 25.29 -1.70
C GLN A 59 -24.44 24.12 -0.73
N ALA A 60 -23.91 23.01 -1.22
CA ALA A 60 -23.60 21.84 -0.43
C ALA A 60 -22.48 22.26 0.52
N ALA A 61 -22.85 22.73 1.71
CA ALA A 61 -21.92 23.03 2.78
C ALA A 61 -21.07 21.76 2.99
N THR A 62 -19.78 21.86 2.69
CA THR A 62 -18.82 20.76 2.85
C THR A 62 -18.67 20.49 4.34
N HIS A 63 -19.50 19.61 4.86
CA HIS A 63 -19.44 19.19 6.25
C HIS A 63 -18.17 18.37 6.47
N ILE A 64 -17.15 19.00 7.05
CA ILE A 64 -15.92 18.33 7.47
C ILE A 64 -16.28 17.41 8.64
N ASP A 65 -16.05 16.11 8.48
CA ASP A 65 -16.27 15.16 9.57
C ASP A 65 -15.04 15.03 10.50
N ALA A 66 -15.22 14.28 11.59
CA ALA A 66 -14.21 14.08 12.61
C ALA A 66 -12.92 13.45 12.07
N TYR A 67 -12.97 12.61 11.03
CA TYR A 67 -11.79 11.96 10.46
C TYR A 67 -10.99 12.91 9.57
N GLN A 68 -11.68 13.68 8.74
CA GLN A 68 -11.06 14.76 7.96
C GLN A 68 -10.45 15.82 8.88
N GLN A 69 -11.15 16.18 9.97
CA GLN A 69 -10.63 17.10 10.97
C GLN A 69 -9.40 16.54 11.70
N ALA A 70 -9.45 15.27 12.15
CA ALA A 70 -8.32 14.64 12.81
C ALA A 70 -7.07 14.64 11.92
N PHE A 71 -7.24 14.32 10.64
CA PHE A 71 -6.15 14.34 9.67
C PHE A 71 -5.55 15.74 9.49
N THR A 72 -6.40 16.72 9.19
CA THR A 72 -5.96 18.11 8.91
C THR A 72 -5.35 18.81 10.12
N MET A 73 -5.90 18.59 11.32
CA MET A 73 -5.45 19.27 12.54
C MET A 73 -4.20 18.65 13.18
N SER A 74 -4.04 17.32 13.11
CA SER A 74 -3.02 16.62 13.89
C SER A 74 -2.12 15.67 13.09
N LEU A 75 -2.69 14.81 12.23
CA LEU A 75 -1.91 13.76 11.58
C LEU A 75 -0.98 14.35 10.51
N ALA A 76 -1.46 15.33 9.74
CA ALA A 76 -0.68 15.96 8.68
C ALA A 76 0.62 16.61 9.21
N SER A 77 0.56 17.32 10.34
CA SER A 77 1.75 17.94 10.94
C SER A 77 2.73 16.91 11.49
N GLN A 78 2.23 15.80 12.06
CA GLN A 78 3.06 14.70 12.57
C GLN A 78 3.76 13.93 11.44
N ILE A 79 3.10 13.77 10.29
CA ILE A 79 3.68 13.18 9.09
C ILE A 79 4.86 14.04 8.60
N GLN A 80 4.68 15.35 8.49
CA GLN A 80 5.73 16.28 8.06
C GLN A 80 6.91 16.30 9.04
N ALA A 81 6.63 16.24 10.34
CA ALA A 81 7.66 16.18 11.38
C ALA A 81 8.32 14.78 11.53
N LYS A 82 7.91 13.79 10.72
CA LYS A 82 8.36 12.39 10.81
C LYS A 82 8.21 11.77 12.21
N GLN A 83 7.19 12.20 12.98
CA GLN A 83 6.94 11.75 14.35
C GLN A 83 6.03 10.51 14.37
N TRP A 84 6.55 9.37 13.92
CA TRP A 84 5.77 8.15 13.70
C TRP A 84 5.06 7.63 14.95
N ASP A 85 5.71 7.67 16.12
CA ASP A 85 5.10 7.21 17.39
C ASP A 85 3.95 8.12 17.86
N SER A 86 4.04 9.43 17.59
CA SER A 86 2.92 10.35 17.86
C SER A 86 1.80 10.12 16.85
N LEU A 87 2.14 9.94 15.57
CA LEU A 87 1.19 9.65 14.48
C LEU A 87 0.35 8.41 14.78
N ILE A 88 0.98 7.32 15.20
CA ILE A 88 0.30 6.07 15.57
C ILE A 88 -0.69 6.35 16.71
N ARG A 89 -0.25 6.97 17.81
CA ARG A 89 -1.12 7.23 18.98
C ARG A 89 -2.33 8.10 18.63
N HIS A 90 -2.14 9.17 17.86
CA HIS A 90 -3.24 10.07 17.49
C HIS A 90 -4.20 9.41 16.49
N ALA A 91 -3.67 8.64 15.54
CA ALA A 91 -4.49 7.92 14.59
C ALA A 91 -5.28 6.78 15.24
N GLU A 92 -4.69 6.02 16.17
CA GLU A 92 -5.41 5.02 16.99
C GLU A 92 -6.54 5.67 17.78
N TYR A 93 -6.27 6.79 18.46
CA TYR A 93 -7.29 7.51 19.22
C TYR A 93 -8.43 8.00 18.32
N ALA A 94 -8.11 8.64 17.19
CA ALA A 94 -9.11 9.11 16.24
C ALA A 94 -9.94 7.96 15.64
N ASP A 95 -9.31 6.81 15.38
CA ASP A 95 -9.98 5.61 14.89
C ASP A 95 -10.94 4.99 15.90
N LEU A 96 -10.65 5.08 17.21
CA LEU A 96 -11.49 4.56 18.29
C LEU A 96 -12.73 5.43 18.57
N VAL A 97 -12.65 6.74 18.36
CA VAL A 97 -13.72 7.68 18.71
C VAL A 97 -14.81 7.79 17.63
N GLY A 98 -14.46 7.50 16.37
CA GLY A 98 -15.37 7.74 15.25
C GLY A 98 -16.33 6.59 14.90
N TYR A 99 -17.28 6.89 14.02
CA TYR A 99 -18.25 5.95 13.47
C TYR A 99 -17.74 5.27 12.19
N ASP A 100 -18.40 4.22 11.71
CA ASP A 100 -18.06 3.57 10.45
C ASP A 100 -18.44 4.43 9.22
N LEU A 101 -17.64 5.47 8.98
CA LEU A 101 -17.78 6.41 7.87
C LEU A 101 -16.74 6.12 6.77
N PRO A 102 -17.06 6.38 5.48
CA PRO A 102 -16.09 6.25 4.38
C PRO A 102 -14.82 7.09 4.54
N THR A 103 -14.89 8.18 5.29
CA THR A 103 -13.77 9.08 5.58
C THR A 103 -12.83 8.56 6.67
N ARG A 104 -13.19 7.47 7.36
CA ARG A 104 -12.31 6.77 8.31
C ARG A 104 -10.98 6.35 7.68
N ILE A 105 -10.95 6.17 6.35
CA ILE A 105 -9.72 5.87 5.61
C ILE A 105 -8.64 6.96 5.75
N PHE A 106 -9.03 8.23 5.99
CA PHE A 106 -8.10 9.34 6.21
C PHE A 106 -7.25 9.16 7.47
N VAL A 107 -7.70 8.32 8.41
CA VAL A 107 -6.97 7.99 9.64
C VAL A 107 -6.31 6.61 9.54
N ILE A 108 -7.03 5.60 9.06
CA ILE A 108 -6.52 4.23 9.00
C ILE A 108 -5.36 4.07 8.00
N ALA A 109 -5.43 4.71 6.83
CA ALA A 109 -4.37 4.56 5.82
C ALA A 109 -3.01 5.09 6.33
N PRO A 110 -2.92 6.30 6.91
CA PRO A 110 -1.71 6.77 7.58
C PRO A 110 -1.25 5.85 8.72
N LEU A 111 -2.18 5.34 9.53
CA LEU A 111 -1.87 4.43 10.65
C LEU A 111 -1.18 3.15 10.17
N ILE A 112 -1.71 2.52 9.12
CA ILE A 112 -1.12 1.30 8.53
C ILE A 112 0.31 1.58 8.06
N LEU A 113 0.52 2.65 7.29
CA LEU A 113 1.85 3.00 6.79
C LEU A 113 2.82 3.32 7.94
N ALA A 114 2.36 4.02 8.98
CA ALA A 114 3.18 4.29 10.16
C ALA A 114 3.63 3.02 10.87
N TYR A 115 2.74 2.02 11.04
CA TYR A 115 3.13 0.72 11.56
C TYR A 115 4.16 0.01 10.66
N LEU A 116 3.98 0.05 9.34
CA LEU A 116 4.93 -0.55 8.40
C LEU A 116 6.31 0.14 8.41
N ILE A 117 6.35 1.47 8.58
CA ILE A 117 7.59 2.25 8.80
C ILE A 117 8.29 1.75 10.06
N LYS A 118 7.55 1.50 11.14
CA LYS A 118 8.05 1.01 12.44
C LYS A 118 8.31 -0.50 12.50
N ASP A 119 8.20 -1.22 11.38
CA ASP A 119 8.30 -2.69 11.30
C ASP A 119 7.26 -3.47 12.12
N GLN A 120 6.14 -2.85 12.48
CA GLN A 120 5.07 -3.45 13.27
C GLN A 120 4.02 -4.12 12.37
N VAL A 121 4.46 -5.10 11.58
CA VAL A 121 3.61 -5.79 10.59
C VAL A 121 2.34 -6.40 11.20
N PRO A 122 2.36 -7.05 12.39
CA PRO A 122 1.15 -7.56 13.01
C PRO A 122 0.12 -6.46 13.33
N ALA A 123 0.57 -5.30 13.80
CA ALA A 123 -0.30 -4.16 14.11
C ALA A 123 -0.92 -3.58 12.82
N ALA A 124 -0.13 -3.47 11.75
CA ALA A 124 -0.62 -3.06 10.43
C ALA A 124 -1.72 -4.01 9.91
N LYS A 125 -1.53 -5.33 10.05
CA LYS A 125 -2.54 -6.34 9.68
C LYS A 125 -3.80 -6.21 10.52
N PHE A 126 -3.65 -5.97 11.83
CA PHE A 126 -4.78 -5.76 12.72
C PHE A 126 -5.58 -4.50 12.35
N ALA A 127 -4.91 -3.38 12.05
CA ALA A 127 -5.56 -2.16 11.58
C ALA A 127 -6.34 -2.37 10.27
N LEU A 128 -5.76 -3.13 9.31
CA LEU A 128 -6.46 -3.51 8.07
C LEU A 128 -7.71 -4.34 8.33
N ASN A 129 -7.65 -5.31 9.24
CA ASN A 129 -8.80 -6.15 9.59
C ASN A 129 -9.94 -5.39 10.27
N ARG A 130 -9.68 -4.19 10.81
CA ARG A 130 -10.67 -3.29 11.41
C ARG A 130 -11.39 -2.40 10.41
N ILE A 131 -10.97 -2.42 9.14
CA ILE A 131 -11.63 -1.68 8.05
C ILE A 131 -12.97 -2.35 7.75
N SER A 132 -14.04 -1.56 7.62
CA SER A 132 -15.35 -2.11 7.27
C SER A 132 -15.40 -2.65 5.85
N THR A 133 -16.33 -3.57 5.58
CA THR A 133 -16.49 -4.20 4.26
C THR A 133 -16.75 -3.21 3.12
N LYS A 134 -17.27 -2.01 3.44
CA LYS A 134 -17.48 -0.94 2.46
C LYS A 134 -16.14 -0.29 2.08
N LEU A 135 -15.36 0.08 3.09
CA LEU A 135 -14.05 0.71 2.94
C LEU A 135 -13.01 -0.23 2.33
N SER A 136 -13.10 -1.53 2.61
CA SER A 136 -12.18 -2.52 2.07
C SER A 136 -12.25 -2.63 0.55
N ARG A 137 -13.36 -2.20 -0.09
CA ARG A 137 -13.49 -2.14 -1.55
C ARG A 137 -12.82 -0.92 -2.18
N SER A 138 -12.38 0.06 -1.38
CA SER A 138 -11.69 1.23 -1.93
C SER A 138 -10.34 0.83 -2.55
N PRO A 139 -9.92 1.46 -3.67
CA PRO A 139 -8.63 1.17 -4.30
C PRO A 139 -7.46 1.33 -3.33
N LEU A 140 -7.52 2.35 -2.46
CA LEU A 140 -6.49 2.58 -1.44
C LEU A 140 -6.41 1.45 -0.42
N ALA A 141 -7.53 1.00 0.15
CA ALA A 141 -7.53 -0.12 1.08
C ALA A 141 -7.03 -1.42 0.43
N GLN A 142 -7.41 -1.67 -0.83
CA GLN A 142 -6.93 -2.83 -1.59
C GLN A 142 -5.42 -2.77 -1.84
N SER A 143 -4.87 -1.62 -2.22
CA SER A 143 -3.43 -1.44 -2.39
C SER A 143 -2.67 -1.61 -1.07
N LEU A 144 -3.19 -1.08 0.04
CA LEU A 144 -2.57 -1.25 1.38
C LEU A 144 -2.64 -2.70 1.88
N LEU A 145 -3.74 -3.40 1.63
CA LEU A 145 -3.89 -4.84 1.93
C LEU A 145 -2.83 -5.64 1.16
N LYS A 146 -2.72 -5.38 -0.14
CA LYS A 146 -1.74 -6.00 -1.05
C LYS A 146 -0.31 -5.71 -0.64
N LEU A 147 0.02 -4.47 -0.28
CA LEU A 147 1.33 -4.06 0.20
C LEU A 147 1.66 -4.77 1.51
N THR A 148 0.74 -4.76 2.47
CA THR A 148 0.95 -5.39 3.79
C THR A 148 1.10 -6.90 3.68
N ALA A 149 0.37 -7.55 2.76
CA ALA A 149 0.57 -8.97 2.45
C ALA A 149 1.99 -9.23 1.92
N ALA A 150 2.45 -8.45 0.93
CA ALA A 150 3.81 -8.60 0.39
C ALA A 150 4.90 -8.40 1.45
N VAL A 151 4.71 -7.45 2.38
CA VAL A 151 5.61 -7.22 3.52
C VAL A 151 5.57 -8.40 4.50
N SER A 152 4.37 -8.90 4.83
CA SER A 152 4.18 -10.06 5.70
C SER A 152 4.86 -11.32 5.15
N ASP A 153 4.80 -11.51 3.83
CA ASP A 153 5.37 -12.67 3.15
C ASP A 153 6.86 -12.47 2.79
N ARG A 154 7.42 -11.29 3.11
CA ARG A 154 8.80 -10.89 2.76
C ARG A 154 9.10 -11.04 1.27
N ASN A 155 8.12 -10.75 0.42
CA ASN A 155 8.29 -10.79 -1.03
C ASN A 155 8.85 -9.44 -1.53
N TYR A 156 10.16 -9.25 -1.37
CA TYR A 156 10.86 -7.98 -1.65
C TYR A 156 10.54 -7.40 -3.03
N ARG A 157 10.50 -8.21 -4.09
CA ARG A 157 10.17 -7.77 -5.46
C ARG A 157 8.78 -7.16 -5.53
N GLU A 158 7.79 -7.81 -4.90
CA GLU A 158 6.41 -7.34 -4.87
C GLU A 158 6.20 -6.11 -3.99
N ILE A 159 7.03 -5.91 -2.96
CA ILE A 159 6.91 -4.74 -2.08
C ILE A 159 7.15 -3.46 -2.88
N TYR A 160 8.21 -3.40 -3.69
CA TYR A 160 8.52 -2.20 -4.48
C TYR A 160 7.52 -1.94 -5.60
N SER A 161 7.04 -3.00 -6.28
CA SER A 161 6.02 -2.85 -7.34
C SER A 161 4.68 -2.41 -6.76
N ARG A 162 4.31 -2.87 -5.56
CA ARG A 162 3.07 -2.46 -4.89
C ARG A 162 3.17 -1.07 -4.30
N LEU A 163 4.35 -0.67 -3.85
CA LEU A 163 4.58 0.66 -3.27
C LEU A 163 4.31 1.77 -4.28
N SER A 164 4.75 1.61 -5.53
CA SER A 164 4.48 2.58 -6.62
C SER A 164 3.02 2.59 -7.10
N GLN A 165 2.25 1.56 -6.76
CA GLN A 165 0.83 1.42 -7.11
C GLN A 165 -0.12 1.91 -6.00
N VAL A 166 0.40 2.37 -4.86
CA VAL A 166 -0.45 2.92 -3.79
C VAL A 166 -1.07 4.23 -4.29
N PRO A 167 -2.41 4.32 -4.43
CA PRO A 167 -3.04 5.55 -4.86
C PRO A 167 -2.87 6.61 -3.76
N LEU A 168 -2.26 7.73 -4.11
CA LEU A 168 -2.04 8.83 -3.16
C LEU A 168 -3.33 9.61 -2.91
N ASN A 169 -4.23 9.61 -3.90
CA ASN A 169 -5.52 10.27 -3.81
C ASN A 169 -6.50 9.34 -3.07
N GLY A 170 -6.83 9.70 -1.83
CA GLY A 170 -7.90 9.06 -1.07
C GLY A 170 -9.27 9.55 -1.53
N ASP A 171 -9.63 9.28 -2.78
CA ASP A 171 -10.93 9.67 -3.32
C ASP A 171 -12.05 8.97 -2.54
N VAL A 172 -12.71 9.76 -1.70
CA VAL A 172 -13.93 9.37 -0.99
C VAL A 172 -15.00 10.33 -1.44
N ASN A 173 -15.93 9.84 -2.26
CA ASN A 173 -17.06 10.61 -2.79
C ASN A 173 -16.68 11.84 -3.64
N GLY A 174 -15.58 11.79 -4.40
CA GLY A 174 -15.13 12.88 -5.27
C GLY A 174 -14.40 14.00 -4.54
N GLN A 175 -14.18 13.87 -3.22
CA GLN A 175 -13.42 14.84 -2.44
C GLN A 175 -11.97 14.38 -2.30
N VAL A 176 -11.08 15.04 -3.06
CA VAL A 176 -9.63 14.84 -2.94
C VAL A 176 -9.06 15.92 -2.04
N SER A 177 -8.58 15.54 -0.86
CA SER A 177 -7.79 16.44 -0.01
C SER A 177 -6.34 16.45 -0.50
N ALA A 178 -5.88 17.59 -1.03
CA ALA A 178 -4.49 17.76 -1.47
C ALA A 178 -3.49 17.48 -0.33
N GLN A 179 -3.83 17.91 0.89
CA GLN A 179 -3.01 17.66 2.08
C GLN A 179 -2.94 16.17 2.43
N PHE A 180 -4.01 15.41 2.16
CA PHE A 180 -3.99 13.95 2.33
C PHE A 180 -3.08 13.28 1.32
N ALA A 181 -3.18 13.65 0.04
CA ALA A 181 -2.32 13.10 -1.00
C ALA A 181 -0.84 13.39 -0.74
N GLU A 182 -0.52 14.60 -0.27
CA GLU A 182 0.83 14.97 0.15
C GLU A 182 1.30 14.11 1.33
N GLY A 183 0.50 14.02 2.40
CA GLY A 183 0.86 13.21 3.58
C GLY A 183 1.05 11.72 3.25
N MET A 184 0.20 11.16 2.38
CA MET A 184 0.34 9.78 1.91
C MET A 184 1.61 9.60 1.07
N SER A 185 1.95 10.56 0.21
CA SER A 185 3.20 10.54 -0.55
C SER A 185 4.41 10.49 0.38
N THR A 186 4.44 11.35 1.41
CA THR A 186 5.51 11.38 2.42
C THR A 186 5.62 10.05 3.17
N LEU A 187 4.49 9.45 3.57
CA LEU A 187 4.49 8.17 4.27
C LEU A 187 4.95 7.00 3.39
N VAL A 188 4.51 6.95 2.13
CA VAL A 188 4.91 5.93 1.15
C VAL A 188 6.42 6.03 0.89
N ALA A 189 6.95 7.24 0.70
CA ALA A 189 8.38 7.48 0.54
C ALA A 189 9.17 7.07 1.80
N ALA A 190 8.73 7.51 2.99
CA ALA A 190 9.37 7.16 4.25
C ALA A 190 9.38 5.65 4.52
N PHE A 191 8.30 4.95 4.16
CA PHE A 191 8.25 3.49 4.24
C PHE A 191 9.27 2.85 3.29
N GLY A 192 9.33 3.28 2.03
CA GLY A 192 10.29 2.78 1.05
C GLY A 192 11.73 2.93 1.51
N GLU A 193 12.11 4.13 1.96
CA GLU A 193 13.44 4.44 2.50
C GLU A 193 13.78 3.56 3.72
N THR A 194 12.86 3.50 4.69
CA THR A 194 13.08 2.74 5.93
C THR A 194 13.13 1.23 5.68
N PHE A 195 12.34 0.73 4.73
CA PHE A 195 12.36 -0.69 4.33
C PHE A 195 13.65 -1.05 3.59
N GLN A 196 14.11 -0.19 2.67
CA GLN A 196 15.39 -0.36 1.97
C GLN A 196 16.56 -0.35 2.95
N MET A 197 16.59 0.60 3.88
CA MET A 197 17.63 0.67 4.91
C MET A 197 17.68 -0.60 5.77
N ARG A 198 16.54 -1.06 6.29
CA ARG A 198 16.45 -2.31 7.06
C ARG A 198 16.92 -3.52 6.25
N THR A 199 16.52 -3.59 4.99
CA THR A 199 16.93 -4.68 4.10
C THR A 199 18.43 -4.62 3.83
N PHE A 200 18.98 -3.43 3.62
CA PHE A 200 20.42 -3.23 3.45
C PHE A 200 21.22 -3.70 4.67
N ILE A 201 20.73 -3.36 5.88
CA ILE A 201 21.32 -3.82 7.14
C ILE A 201 21.25 -5.34 7.27
N LEU A 202 20.10 -5.93 6.93
CA LEU A 202 19.91 -7.38 6.95
C LEU A 202 20.89 -8.08 6.00
N LEU A 203 21.01 -7.61 4.76
CA LEU A 203 21.94 -8.19 3.79
C LEU A 203 23.39 -8.10 4.25
N SER A 204 23.77 -6.97 4.86
CA SER A 204 25.11 -6.75 5.39
C SER A 204 25.49 -7.68 6.55
N THR A 205 24.50 -8.22 7.25
CA THR A 205 24.70 -9.12 8.39
C THR A 205 24.50 -10.58 8.02
N ALA A 206 23.66 -10.86 7.01
CA ALA A 206 23.30 -12.22 6.61
C ALA A 206 24.23 -12.82 5.54
N TYR A 207 24.94 -11.98 4.75
CA TYR A 207 25.76 -12.44 3.63
C TYR A 207 27.21 -11.96 3.76
N SER A 208 28.15 -12.88 3.52
CA SER A 208 29.57 -12.53 3.27
C SER A 208 29.80 -12.08 1.83
N GLU A 209 29.04 -12.66 0.90
CA GLU A 209 29.06 -12.37 -0.53
C GLU A 209 27.63 -12.51 -1.08
N ILE A 210 27.25 -11.62 -1.99
CA ILE A 210 25.94 -11.63 -2.65
C ILE A 210 26.10 -11.18 -4.09
N SER A 211 25.42 -11.85 -5.03
CA SER A 211 25.44 -11.41 -6.42
C SER A 211 24.74 -10.06 -6.57
N LEU A 212 25.22 -9.22 -7.49
CA LEU A 212 24.67 -7.90 -7.76
C LEU A 212 23.18 -7.98 -8.13
N SER A 213 22.79 -8.92 -8.99
CA SER A 213 21.40 -9.11 -9.41
C SER A 213 20.47 -9.50 -8.26
N LEU A 214 20.94 -10.32 -7.32
CA LEU A 214 20.17 -10.72 -6.15
C LEU A 214 19.99 -9.52 -5.19
N ALA A 215 21.07 -8.75 -4.94
CA ALA A 215 21.00 -7.54 -4.14
C ALA A 215 20.04 -6.49 -4.74
N GLN A 216 20.05 -6.30 -6.06
CA GLN A 216 19.07 -5.44 -6.76
C GLN A 216 17.63 -5.90 -6.52
N SER A 217 17.38 -7.21 -6.53
CA SER A 217 16.05 -7.75 -6.30
C SER A 217 15.54 -7.54 -4.86
N TYR A 218 16.46 -7.58 -3.88
CA TYR A 218 16.13 -7.33 -2.48
C TYR A 218 15.91 -5.85 -2.17
N LEU A 219 16.69 -4.95 -2.81
CA LEU A 219 16.68 -3.52 -2.51
C LEU A 219 15.78 -2.70 -3.44
N GLY A 220 15.36 -3.27 -4.58
CA GLY A 220 14.55 -2.58 -5.57
C GLY A 220 15.27 -1.40 -6.23
N MET A 221 16.61 -1.43 -6.25
CA MET A 221 17.45 -0.35 -6.76
C MET A 221 18.03 -0.68 -8.13
N SER A 222 18.27 0.35 -8.93
CA SER A 222 19.09 0.22 -10.14
C SER A 222 20.54 -0.15 -9.76
N GLN A 223 21.29 -0.70 -10.70
CA GLN A 223 22.68 -1.08 -10.49
C GLN A 223 23.53 0.10 -10.03
N GLU A 224 23.38 1.26 -10.68
CA GLU A 224 24.16 2.47 -10.39
C GLU A 224 23.92 2.99 -8.97
N LEU A 225 22.64 3.05 -8.55
CA LEU A 225 22.27 3.50 -7.20
C LEU A 225 22.74 2.50 -6.14
N LEU A 226 22.64 1.20 -6.43
CA LEU A 226 23.10 0.16 -5.52
C LEU A 226 24.62 0.21 -5.32
N LEU A 227 25.41 0.37 -6.38
CA LEU A 227 26.87 0.47 -6.27
C LEU A 227 27.29 1.71 -5.49
N LYS A 228 26.62 2.85 -5.71
CA LYS A 228 26.86 4.07 -4.93
C LYS A 228 26.55 3.86 -3.45
N ALA A 229 25.39 3.31 -3.12
CA ALA A 229 25.03 3.01 -1.74
C ALA A 229 26.00 1.99 -1.11
N ALA A 230 26.32 0.92 -1.83
CA ALA A 230 27.27 -0.09 -1.40
C ALA A 230 28.63 0.52 -1.02
N GLU A 231 29.16 1.43 -1.84
CA GLU A 231 30.40 2.17 -1.54
C GLU A 231 30.28 3.04 -0.29
N GLU A 232 29.17 3.78 -0.13
CA GLU A 232 28.89 4.60 1.06
C GLU A 232 28.88 3.76 2.36
N TYR A 233 28.44 2.51 2.29
CA TYR A 233 28.45 1.55 3.41
C TYR A 233 29.66 0.61 3.40
N GLY A 234 30.72 0.91 2.63
CA GLY A 234 31.98 0.16 2.63
C GLY A 234 31.86 -1.29 2.16
N TRP A 235 30.83 -1.62 1.39
CA TRP A 235 30.76 -2.89 0.65
C TRP A 235 31.80 -2.86 -0.47
N LYS A 236 32.43 -4.02 -0.74
CA LYS A 236 33.36 -4.15 -1.87
C LYS A 236 32.62 -4.72 -3.07
N PHE A 237 32.94 -4.22 -4.26
CA PHE A 237 32.39 -4.75 -5.51
C PHE A 237 33.49 -5.39 -6.35
N ASP A 238 33.30 -6.66 -6.71
CA ASP A 238 34.13 -7.37 -7.69
C ASP A 238 33.45 -7.31 -9.06
N ALA A 239 34.01 -6.48 -9.95
CA ALA A 239 33.47 -6.27 -11.30
C ALA A 239 33.59 -7.51 -12.20
N ASN A 240 34.55 -8.41 -11.95
CA ASN A 240 34.75 -9.59 -12.80
C ASN A 240 33.63 -10.61 -12.60
N ASN A 241 33.19 -10.77 -11.34
CA ASN A 241 32.18 -11.76 -10.96
C ASN A 241 30.80 -11.14 -10.69
N GLN A 242 30.70 -9.81 -10.71
CA GLN A 242 29.50 -9.06 -10.30
C GLN A 242 29.02 -9.44 -8.89
N ILE A 243 29.97 -9.56 -7.96
CA ILE A 243 29.72 -9.92 -6.56
C ILE A 243 29.92 -8.70 -5.68
N LEU A 244 29.01 -8.49 -4.75
CA LEU A 244 29.15 -7.56 -3.64
C LEU A 244 29.59 -8.33 -2.40
N SER A 245 30.56 -7.81 -1.67
CA SER A 245 31.00 -8.32 -0.37
C SER A 245 30.60 -7.32 0.70
N PRO A 246 29.46 -7.54 1.38
CA PRO A 246 29.00 -6.64 2.42
C PRO A 246 29.97 -6.55 3.59
N SER A 247 30.06 -5.36 4.19
CA SER A 247 30.90 -5.13 5.37
C SER A 247 30.03 -4.88 6.58
N ALA A 248 29.96 -5.85 7.49
CA ALA A 248 29.28 -5.68 8.78
C ALA A 248 29.90 -4.56 9.64
N ALA A 249 31.13 -4.15 9.35
CA ALA A 249 31.83 -3.12 10.11
C ALA A 249 31.22 -1.72 9.92
N ALA A 250 30.62 -1.44 8.76
CA ALA A 250 30.03 -0.12 8.48
C ALA A 250 28.70 0.13 9.21
N LEU A 251 28.06 -0.93 9.71
CA LEU A 251 26.78 -0.87 10.41
C LEU A 251 26.91 -1.04 11.92
N LYS A 252 28.13 -0.95 12.46
CA LYS A 252 28.32 -0.78 13.90
C LYS A 252 27.78 0.59 14.27
N GLY A 253 26.47 0.66 14.51
CA GLY A 253 25.90 1.63 15.43
C GLY A 253 26.64 1.56 16.78
N PRO A 254 26.40 2.53 17.69
CA PRO A 254 27.03 2.50 19.00
C PRO A 254 26.86 1.09 19.57
N SER A 255 27.99 0.39 19.76
CA SER A 255 28.00 -0.95 20.35
C SER A 255 27.09 -0.86 21.57
N PRO A 256 26.09 -1.75 21.72
CA PRO A 256 25.21 -1.71 22.88
C PRO A 256 26.13 -1.69 24.10
N GLU A 257 26.06 -0.57 24.83
CA GLU A 257 26.92 -0.37 25.99
C GLU A 257 26.64 -1.57 26.90
N PRO A 258 27.68 -2.31 27.33
CA PRO A 258 27.46 -3.49 28.14
C PRO A 258 26.58 -3.10 29.32
N ALA A 259 25.54 -3.91 29.58
CA ALA A 259 24.57 -3.63 30.64
C ALA A 259 25.34 -3.26 31.92
N THR A 260 25.23 -1.99 32.33
CA THR A 260 25.97 -1.50 33.47
C THR A 260 25.31 -2.01 34.75
N LEU A 261 26.07 -2.08 35.83
CA LEU A 261 25.56 -2.47 37.15
C LEU A 261 24.38 -1.58 37.59
N GLY A 262 24.33 -0.33 37.12
CA GLY A 262 23.22 0.59 37.35
C GLY A 262 21.89 0.12 36.74
N SER A 263 21.91 -0.55 35.59
CA SER A 263 20.70 -1.15 35.00
C SER A 263 20.19 -2.31 35.87
N PHE A 264 21.09 -3.09 36.48
CA PHE A 264 20.72 -4.15 37.43
C PHE A 264 20.13 -3.57 38.72
N ASP A 265 20.75 -2.52 39.29
CA ASP A 265 20.24 -1.85 40.48
C ASP A 265 18.87 -1.20 40.24
N PHE A 266 18.65 -0.63 39.05
CA PHE A 266 17.34 -0.09 38.69
C PHE A 266 16.26 -1.17 38.61
N ILE A 267 16.56 -2.30 37.96
CA ILE A 267 15.62 -3.43 37.81
C ILE A 267 15.34 -4.06 39.18
N SER A 268 16.36 -4.31 39.99
CA SER A 268 16.20 -4.90 41.32
C SER A 268 15.37 -4.02 42.26
N ASN A 269 15.61 -2.71 42.26
CA ASN A 269 14.81 -1.76 43.05
C ASN A 269 13.37 -1.63 42.54
N SER A 270 13.15 -1.68 41.22
CA SER A 270 11.79 -1.62 40.64
C SER A 270 10.97 -2.85 41.01
N VAL A 271 11.58 -4.04 41.04
CA VAL A 271 10.93 -5.28 41.48
C VAL A 271 10.65 -5.24 42.99
N ALA A 272 11.60 -4.77 43.80
CA ALA A 272 11.43 -4.66 45.24
C ALA A 272 10.28 -3.70 45.63
N GLN A 273 10.03 -2.65 44.84
CA GLN A 273 8.90 -1.73 45.06
C GLN A 273 7.54 -2.29 44.64
N LEU A 274 7.49 -3.30 43.78
CA LEU A 274 6.24 -3.95 43.35
C LEU A 274 5.79 -5.08 44.30
N GLU A 275 6.69 -5.57 45.16
CA GLU A 275 6.45 -6.64 46.14
C GLU A 275 5.97 -6.12 47.52
N LEU A 276 5.78 -4.80 47.66
CA LEU A 276 5.26 -4.14 48.88
C LEU A 276 3.81 -3.68 48.68
#